data_AF-A0A0S7CSH8-F1
#
_entry.id   AF-A0A0S7CSH8-F1
#
_cell.length_a   1.000
_cell.length_b   1.000
_cell.length_c   1.000
_cell.angle_alpha   90.00
_cell.angle_beta   90.00
_cell.angle_gamma   90.00
#
_symmetry.space_group_name_H-M   'P 1'
#
loop_
_entity.id
_entity.type
_entity.pdbx_description
1 polymer ?
#
loop_
_entity_poly.entity_id
_entity_poly.type
_entity_poly.pdbx_seq_one_letter_code
_entity_poly.pdbx_strand_id
1 'polypeptide(L)'
;MDGLELAHVARDQAQLPEDPTRVGRSARNRFVGLVTGITADKVMAQVELQCGPFRVVSLMSSEAVRELGLELGSVATAVVKATTVIIETPQGKSTI
;
A
#
# COMPACT_ATOMS: atom_id res chain seq x y z
N MET A 1 -0.64 -30.88 -2.71
CA MET A 1 -0.68 -29.47 -3.16
C MET A 1 0.66 -28.88 -2.85
N ASP A 2 1.38 -28.50 -3.90
CA ASP A 2 2.63 -27.76 -3.80
C ASP A 2 2.35 -26.37 -3.22
N GLY A 3 3.28 -25.80 -2.46
CA GLY A 3 3.15 -24.44 -1.90
C GLY A 3 3.00 -23.39 -3.00
N LEU A 4 3.52 -23.67 -4.19
CA LEU A 4 3.33 -22.86 -5.38
C LEU A 4 1.88 -22.89 -5.87
N GLU A 5 1.24 -24.06 -5.89
CA GLU A 5 -0.18 -24.20 -6.28
C GLU A 5 -1.10 -23.47 -5.29
N LEU A 6 -0.80 -23.53 -3.99
CA LEU A 6 -1.55 -22.79 -2.97
C LEU A 6 -1.39 -21.28 -3.13
N ALA A 7 -0.19 -20.81 -3.50
CA ALA A 7 0.06 -19.40 -3.77
C ALA A 7 -0.68 -18.91 -5.04
N HIS A 8 -0.85 -19.77 -6.05
CA HIS A 8 -1.65 -19.46 -7.23
C HIS A 8 -3.13 -19.35 -6.90
N VAL A 9 -3.69 -20.32 -6.16
CA VAL A 9 -5.10 -20.29 -5.75
C VAL A 9 -5.41 -19.08 -4.86
N ALA A 10 -4.51 -18.74 -3.94
CA ALA A 10 -4.68 -17.57 -3.07
C ALA A 10 -4.61 -16.23 -3.84
N ARG A 11 -3.83 -16.16 -4.93
CA ARG A 11 -3.86 -15.00 -5.84
C ARG A 11 -5.15 -14.91 -6.62
N ASP A 12 -5.62 -16.04 -7.14
CA ASP A 12 -6.81 -16.09 -7.99
C ASP A 12 -8.11 -15.79 -7.21
N GLN A 13 -8.10 -16.00 -5.88
CA GLN A 13 -9.24 -15.75 -4.99
C GLN A 13 -9.18 -14.41 -4.24
N ALA A 14 -8.13 -13.61 -4.40
CA ALA A 14 -7.99 -12.32 -3.73
C ALA A 14 -8.89 -11.25 -4.37
N GLN A 15 -10.18 -11.24 -4.03
CA GLN A 15 -11.09 -10.14 -4.40
C GLN A 15 -10.87 -8.94 -3.48
N LEU A 16 -10.38 -7.85 -4.08
CA LEU A 16 -10.33 -6.53 -3.45
C LEU A 16 -11.74 -5.95 -3.33
N PRO A 17 -12.08 -5.25 -2.22
CA PRO A 17 -13.29 -4.45 -2.15
C PRO A 17 -13.33 -3.41 -3.27
N GLU A 18 -14.52 -3.13 -3.81
CA GLU A 18 -14.68 -2.13 -4.86
C GLU A 18 -14.33 -0.72 -4.35
N ASP A 19 -13.50 0.01 -5.09
CA ASP A 19 -13.13 1.40 -4.79
C ASP A 19 -14.33 2.33 -5.10
N PRO A 20 -14.82 3.11 -4.11
CA PRO A 20 -15.99 3.96 -4.27
C PRO A 20 -15.77 5.22 -5.14
N THR A 21 -14.57 5.43 -5.71
CA THR A 21 -14.23 6.66 -6.44
C THR A 21 -13.99 6.44 -7.94
N ARG A 22 -14.94 6.91 -8.79
CA ARG A 22 -14.88 6.77 -10.26
C ARG A 22 -14.18 7.98 -10.92
N VAL A 23 -12.85 7.96 -10.99
CA VAL A 23 -12.06 8.98 -11.73
C VAL A 23 -10.91 8.31 -12.50
N GLY A 24 -10.76 8.61 -13.80
CA GLY A 24 -9.65 8.09 -14.62
C GLY A 24 -8.30 8.70 -14.23
N ARG A 25 -7.31 7.89 -13.81
CA ARG A 25 -6.04 8.38 -13.25
C ARG A 25 -4.84 7.47 -13.60
N SER A 26 -3.65 8.05 -13.77
CA SER A 26 -2.44 7.37 -14.27
C SER A 26 -1.66 6.56 -13.23
N ALA A 27 -1.93 6.76 -11.93
CA ALA A 27 -1.28 6.00 -10.86
C ALA A 27 -1.96 4.63 -10.70
N ARG A 28 -1.29 3.56 -11.16
CA ARG A 28 -1.81 2.18 -11.12
C ARG A 28 -1.63 1.47 -9.77
N ASN A 29 -0.81 2.01 -8.87
CA ASN A 29 -0.48 1.40 -7.59
C ASN A 29 -1.22 2.15 -6.46
N ARG A 30 -2.48 1.75 -6.25
CA ARG A 30 -3.36 2.28 -5.22
C ARG A 30 -3.65 1.16 -4.22
N PHE A 31 -3.32 1.39 -2.97
CA PHE A 31 -3.52 0.43 -1.89
C PHE A 31 -4.56 0.99 -0.93
N VAL A 32 -5.78 0.48 -1.02
CA VAL A 32 -6.85 0.81 -0.08
C VAL A 32 -6.64 -0.03 1.18
N GLY A 33 -6.70 0.60 2.34
CA GLY A 33 -6.48 -0.09 3.61
C GLY A 33 -6.98 0.67 4.81
N LEU A 34 -6.82 0.04 5.97
CA LEU A 34 -7.14 0.63 7.26
C LEU A 34 -5.87 1.22 7.87
N VAL A 35 -6.00 2.40 8.45
CA VAL A 35 -4.92 2.99 9.24
C VAL A 35 -4.74 2.18 10.53
N THR A 36 -3.58 1.56 10.69
CA THR A 36 -3.27 0.68 11.83
C THR A 36 -2.29 1.32 12.81
N GLY A 37 -1.59 2.38 12.39
CA GLY A 37 -0.63 3.09 13.22
C GLY A 37 -0.42 4.51 12.73
N ILE A 38 -0.30 5.44 13.67
CA ILE A 38 0.12 6.83 13.42
C ILE A 38 1.14 7.18 14.49
N THR A 39 2.36 7.52 14.07
CA THR A 39 3.39 8.09 14.94
C THR A 39 3.74 9.46 14.39
N ALA A 40 3.39 10.52 15.11
CA ALA A 40 3.63 11.89 14.68
C ALA A 40 4.55 12.63 15.65
N ASP A 41 5.55 13.31 15.11
CA ASP A 41 6.35 14.30 15.82
C ASP A 41 5.85 15.73 15.48
N LYS A 42 6.64 16.78 15.78
CA LYS A 42 6.24 18.16 15.49
C LYS A 42 6.13 18.49 14.01
N VAL A 43 6.90 17.83 13.15
CA VAL A 43 7.07 18.16 11.73
C VAL A 43 6.68 16.99 10.82
N MET A 44 7.09 15.78 11.19
CA MET A 44 6.96 14.55 10.41
C MET A 44 6.08 13.52 11.14
N ALA A 45 5.39 12.72 10.34
CA ALA A 45 4.58 11.62 10.80
C ALA A 45 4.78 10.38 9.94
N GLN A 46 4.77 9.23 10.61
CA GLN A 46 4.68 7.91 10.03
C GLN A 46 3.24 7.42 10.14
N VAL A 47 2.65 7.05 9.00
CA VAL A 47 1.32 6.45 8.93
C VAL A 47 1.45 5.05 8.36
N GLU A 48 0.76 4.10 8.98
CA GLU A 48 0.75 2.71 8.59
C GLU A 48 -0.63 2.27 8.15
N LEU A 49 -0.68 1.61 6.99
CA LEU A 49 -1.89 1.13 6.37
C LEU A 49 -1.81 -0.39 6.20
N GLN A 50 -2.85 -1.10 6.63
CA GLN A 50 -3.03 -2.50 6.30
C GLN A 50 -3.92 -2.59 5.05
N CYS A 51 -3.32 -2.96 3.92
CA CYS A 51 -3.95 -3.02 2.61
C CYS A 51 -4.00 -4.47 2.13
N GLY A 52 -5.06 -5.21 2.50
CA GLY A 52 -5.15 -6.64 2.22
C GLY A 52 -3.98 -7.40 2.88
N PRO A 53 -3.17 -8.17 2.13
CA PRO A 53 -2.00 -8.88 2.67
C PRO A 53 -0.77 -7.98 2.87
N PHE A 54 -0.81 -6.72 2.44
CA PHE A 54 0.34 -5.83 2.43
C PHE A 54 0.26 -4.78 3.55
N ARG A 55 1.38 -4.53 4.23
CA ARG A 55 1.56 -3.37 5.11
C ARG A 55 2.26 -2.26 4.34
N VAL A 56 1.64 -1.10 4.23
CA VAL A 56 2.18 0.09 3.56
C VAL A 56 2.51 1.14 4.61
N VAL A 57 3.73 1.65 4.59
CA VAL A 57 4.20 2.71 5.49
C VAL A 57 4.47 3.95 4.68
N SER A 58 3.91 5.09 5.11
CA SER A 58 4.13 6.40 4.50
C SER A 58 4.72 7.36 5.51
N LEU A 59 5.71 8.14 5.07
CA LEU A 59 6.21 9.29 5.80
C LEU A 59 5.64 10.55 5.15
N MET A 60 5.00 11.38 5.97
CA MET A 60 4.40 12.64 5.54
C MET A 60 4.53 13.69 6.65
N SER A 61 4.12 14.93 6.40
CA SER A 61 4.14 15.94 7.47
C SER A 61 3.06 15.65 8.51
N SER A 62 3.33 16.01 9.77
CA SER A 62 2.33 15.91 10.84
C SER A 62 1.11 16.80 10.58
N GLU A 63 1.28 17.89 9.84
CA GLU A 63 0.19 18.73 9.36
C GLU A 63 -0.72 17.97 8.39
N ALA A 64 -0.16 17.27 7.40
CA ALA A 64 -0.95 16.52 6.42
C ALA A 64 -1.78 15.40 7.07
N VAL A 65 -1.27 14.73 8.12
CA VAL A 65 -2.06 13.75 8.90
C VAL A 65 -3.30 14.39 9.52
N ARG A 66 -3.15 15.59 10.09
CA ARG A 66 -4.23 16.34 10.73
C ARG A 66 -5.24 16.88 9.71
N GLU A 67 -4.75 17.45 8.62
CA GLU A 67 -5.59 17.99 7.53
C GLU A 67 -6.42 16.89 6.85
N LEU A 68 -5.85 15.70 6.68
CA LEU A 68 -6.56 14.55 6.11
C LEU A 68 -7.49 13.85 7.11
N GLY A 69 -7.48 14.24 8.39
CA GLY A 69 -8.29 13.61 9.43
C GLY A 69 -7.98 12.12 9.59
N LEU A 70 -6.71 11.72 9.47
CA LEU A 70 -6.32 10.33 9.63
C LEU A 70 -6.39 9.91 11.09
N GLU A 71 -7.10 8.82 11.34
CA GLU A 71 -7.32 8.25 12.66
C GLU A 71 -7.11 6.75 12.61
N LEU A 72 -6.78 6.14 13.74
CA LEU A 72 -6.68 4.68 13.83
C LEU A 72 -8.04 4.05 13.46
N GLY A 73 -8.01 3.09 12.53
CA GLY A 73 -9.20 2.43 12.01
C GLY A 73 -9.88 3.16 10.87
N SER A 74 -9.44 4.36 10.47
CA SER A 74 -10.00 5.04 9.31
C SER A 74 -9.59 4.36 8.00
N VAL A 75 -10.47 4.39 7.00
CA VAL A 75 -10.17 3.90 5.66
C VAL A 75 -9.39 4.99 4.93
N ALA A 76 -8.21 4.64 4.45
CA ALA A 76 -7.39 5.54 3.66
C ALA A 76 -6.79 4.80 2.48
N THR A 77 -6.25 5.58 1.54
CA THR A 77 -5.68 5.01 0.33
C THR A 77 -4.29 5.55 0.09
N ALA A 78 -3.31 4.65 0.14
CA ALA A 78 -1.95 4.97 -0.30
C ALA A 78 -1.90 5.00 -1.82
N VAL A 79 -1.44 6.13 -2.35
CA VAL A 79 -1.18 6.30 -3.79
C VAL A 79 0.33 6.43 -3.97
N VAL A 80 0.95 5.43 -4.58
CA VAL A 80 2.39 5.45 -4.85
C VAL A 80 2.61 6.04 -6.24
N LYS A 81 3.38 7.14 -6.32
CA LYS A 81 3.73 7.76 -7.60
C LYS A 81 4.59 6.78 -8.40
N ALA A 82 4.09 6.37 -9.56
CA ALA A 82 4.68 5.31 -10.40
C ALA A 82 6.08 5.62 -10.97
N THR A 83 6.66 6.79 -10.70
CA THR A 83 7.97 7.18 -11.21
C THR A 83 9.13 6.46 -10.51
N THR A 84 8.88 5.73 -9.43
CA THR A 84 9.91 5.02 -8.66
C THR A 84 9.41 3.62 -8.32
N VAL A 85 9.55 2.68 -9.25
CA VAL A 85 9.30 1.26 -9.03
C VAL A 85 10.63 0.53 -9.06
N ILE A 86 10.97 -0.14 -7.97
CA ILE A 86 12.13 -1.04 -7.89
C ILE A 86 11.59 -2.45 -8.10
N ILE A 87 12.12 -3.15 -9.11
CA ILE A 87 11.78 -4.53 -9.41
C ILE A 87 12.97 -5.38 -8.99
N GLU A 88 12.76 -6.25 -8.02
CA GLU A 88 13.76 -7.23 -7.58
C GLU A 88 13.33 -8.62 -8.06
N THR A 89 14.31 -9.40 -8.53
CA THR A 89 14.12 -10.83 -8.81
C THR A 89 15.04 -11.63 -7.89
N PRO A 90 14.61 -12.79 -7.36
CA PRO A 90 15.40 -13.55 -6.38
C PRO A 90 16.79 -13.99 -6.88
N GLN A 91 17.00 -14.03 -8.21
CA GLN A 91 18.21 -14.52 -8.87
C GLN A 91 18.45 -13.75 -10.17
N GLY A 92 19.12 -12.61 -10.10
CA GLY A 92 19.66 -11.98 -11.31
C GLY A 92 20.75 -12.88 -11.90
N LYS A 93 20.47 -13.58 -13.01
CA LYS A 93 21.53 -14.26 -13.77
C LYS A 93 22.47 -13.19 -14.34
N SER A 94 23.55 -12.91 -13.62
CA SER A 94 24.69 -12.17 -14.16
C SER A 94 25.47 -13.15 -15.04
N THR A 95 25.25 -13.05 -16.35
CA THR A 95 26.15 -13.67 -17.34
C THR A 95 27.10 -12.57 -17.81
N ILE A 96 28.38 -12.86 -17.64
CA ILE A 96 29.56 -12.07 -18.04
C ILE A 96 29.60 -11.91 -19.56
#